data_AF-W7SV45-F1
#
_entry.id   AF-W7SV45-F1
#
_cell.length_a   1.000
_cell.length_b   1.000
_cell.length_c   1.000
_cell.angle_alpha   90.00
_cell.angle_beta   90.00
_cell.angle_gamma   90.00
#
_symmetry.space_group_name_H-M   'P 1'
#
loop_
_entity.id
_entity.type
_entity.pdbx_description
1 polymer ?
#
loop_
_entity_poly.entity_id
_entity_poly.type
_entity_poly.pdbx_seq_one_letter_code
_entity_poly.pdbx_strand_id
1 'polypeptide(L)'
;MDEVRFGPELLDRLLRHLVECVPGCDGAGVSTNSRSLRALGSAVDHDGEQWQRGEGPVVAAASGEETVVEALPDGITWVTAVPGSWTHDGPSVLSVYTDHEPKEDDLRVIDQVEPLLATAAAVVEFCADEVLRADQMVQMVQTRRLIEQAKGLVMGRVGGDAGAAFRTLVRASQHFNVKLRDLAAGLVEVVGGAPVGDQEPNAGPTTVPPPPAVRAARLTWQALG
;
A
#
# COMPACT_ATOMS: atom_id res chain seq x y z
N MET A 1 4.01 -17.69 -7.00
CA MET A 1 3.28 -17.85 -5.73
C MET A 1 3.01 -16.43 -5.28
N ASP A 2 1.79 -15.95 -5.52
CA ASP A 2 1.44 -14.55 -5.26
C ASP A 2 1.67 -14.26 -3.78
N GLU A 3 2.53 -13.27 -3.55
CA GLU A 3 2.84 -12.75 -2.23
C GLU A 3 1.54 -12.18 -1.67
N VAL A 4 0.93 -12.92 -0.73
CA VAL A 4 -0.36 -12.53 -0.16
C VAL A 4 -0.14 -11.27 0.68
N ARG A 5 -0.47 -10.12 0.10
CA ARG A 5 -0.58 -8.85 0.81
C ARG A 5 -1.85 -8.93 1.65
N PHE A 6 -1.70 -9.14 2.95
CA PHE A 6 -2.80 -9.40 3.88
C PHE A 6 -3.43 -8.14 4.49
N GLY A 7 -3.23 -6.96 3.88
CA GLY A 7 -3.78 -5.72 4.42
C GLY A 7 -5.00 -5.25 3.64
N PRO A 8 -4.83 -4.33 2.67
CA PRO A 8 -5.96 -3.69 2.00
C PRO A 8 -6.85 -4.64 1.17
N GLU A 9 -6.29 -5.73 0.64
CA GLU A 9 -6.98 -6.71 -0.19
C GLU A 9 -8.04 -7.52 0.58
N LEU A 10 -7.82 -7.73 1.89
CA LEU A 10 -8.79 -8.43 2.74
C LEU A 10 -10.04 -7.55 2.96
N LEU A 11 -9.83 -6.28 3.32
CA LEU A 11 -10.91 -5.30 3.47
C LEU A 11 -11.71 -5.15 2.16
N ASP A 12 -11.00 -5.03 1.03
CA ASP A 12 -11.60 -4.95 -0.30
C ASP A 12 -12.51 -6.16 -0.61
N ARG A 13 -12.06 -7.37 -0.26
CA ARG A 13 -12.81 -8.60 -0.51
C ARG A 13 -14.04 -8.74 0.40
N LEU A 14 -13.92 -8.36 1.67
CA LEU A 14 -15.04 -8.38 2.61
C LEU A 14 -16.11 -7.34 2.25
N LEU A 15 -15.68 -6.11 1.90
CA LEU A 15 -16.61 -5.07 1.44
C LEU A 15 -17.30 -5.49 0.14
N ARG A 16 -16.57 -6.09 -0.82
CA ARG A 16 -17.18 -6.59 -2.06
C ARG A 16 -18.22 -7.68 -1.77
N HIS A 17 -17.91 -8.61 -0.86
CA HIS A 17 -18.86 -9.64 -0.45
C HIS A 17 -20.13 -9.04 0.17
N LEU A 18 -19.98 -8.01 1.01
CA LEU A 18 -21.11 -7.30 1.60
C LEU A 18 -22.00 -6.65 0.54
N VAL A 19 -21.39 -5.92 -0.42
CA VAL A 19 -22.10 -5.28 -1.54
C VAL A 19 -22.83 -6.31 -2.40
N GLU A 20 -22.24 -7.49 -2.62
CA GLU A 20 -22.88 -8.57 -3.40
C GLU A 20 -24.04 -9.25 -2.66
N CYS A 21 -24.01 -9.28 -1.32
CA CYS A 21 -25.02 -9.94 -0.50
C CYS A 21 -26.21 -9.06 -0.11
N VAL A 22 -26.06 -7.74 -0.13
CA VAL A 22 -27.14 -6.78 0.17
C VAL A 22 -27.75 -6.26 -1.14
N PRO A 23 -28.99 -6.65 -1.50
CA PRO A 23 -29.64 -6.18 -2.73
C PRO A 23 -29.73 -4.66 -2.76
N GLY A 24 -29.49 -4.01 -3.91
CA GLY A 24 -29.58 -2.54 -4.00
C GLY A 24 -28.45 -1.78 -3.29
N CYS A 25 -27.46 -2.49 -2.75
CA CYS A 25 -26.24 -1.88 -2.21
C CYS A 25 -25.37 -1.35 -3.35
N ASP A 26 -25.06 -0.06 -3.34
CA ASP A 26 -24.25 0.61 -4.36
C ASP A 26 -22.86 1.02 -3.84
N GLY A 27 -22.62 0.86 -2.54
CA GLY A 27 -21.34 1.18 -1.93
C GLY A 27 -21.24 0.72 -0.47
N ALA A 28 -20.01 0.40 -0.06
CA ALA A 28 -19.70 0.12 1.33
C ALA A 28 -18.29 0.57 1.67
N GLY A 29 -18.11 1.06 2.90
CA GLY A 29 -16.84 1.60 3.39
C GLY A 29 -16.53 1.16 4.81
N VAL A 30 -15.25 1.21 5.15
CA VAL A 30 -14.77 1.09 6.53
C VAL A 30 -13.76 2.21 6.81
N SER A 31 -14.01 2.95 7.88
CA SER A 31 -13.20 4.09 8.31
C SER A 31 -12.90 4.04 9.79
N THR A 32 -11.86 4.75 10.23
CA THR A 32 -11.67 5.16 11.62
C THR A 32 -11.97 6.65 11.75
N ASN A 33 -11.95 7.20 12.97
CA ASN A 33 -12.16 8.64 13.21
C ASN A 33 -11.16 9.55 12.47
N SER A 34 -10.00 9.02 12.07
CA SER A 34 -8.92 9.80 11.46
C SER A 34 -8.84 9.63 9.94
N ARG A 35 -9.36 8.54 9.37
CA ARG A 35 -9.18 8.19 7.95
C ARG A 35 -10.16 7.12 7.45
N SER A 36 -10.43 7.14 6.14
CA SER A 36 -10.99 5.98 5.44
C SER A 36 -9.90 4.90 5.26
N LEU A 37 -10.21 3.67 5.68
CA LEU A 37 -9.32 2.52 5.47
C LEU A 37 -9.57 1.91 4.08
N ARG A 38 -10.85 1.75 3.73
CA ARG A 38 -11.26 1.26 2.42
C ARG A 38 -12.71 1.63 2.11
N ALA A 39 -13.01 1.94 0.86
CA ALA A 39 -14.36 2.18 0.39
C ALA A 39 -14.54 1.65 -1.05
N LEU A 40 -15.75 1.21 -1.36
CA LEU A 40 -16.17 0.73 -2.68
C LEU A 40 -17.46 1.46 -3.10
N GLY A 41 -17.60 1.69 -4.40
CA GLY A 41 -18.82 2.27 -4.96
C GLY A 41 -19.09 3.68 -4.45
N SER A 42 -20.36 4.00 -4.19
CA SER A 42 -20.81 5.32 -3.72
C SER A 42 -20.18 5.77 -2.39
N ALA A 43 -19.76 4.81 -1.55
CA ALA A 43 -19.14 5.07 -0.26
C ALA A 43 -17.85 5.91 -0.37
N VAL A 44 -17.13 5.82 -1.51
CA VAL A 44 -15.90 6.59 -1.76
C VAL A 44 -16.19 8.09 -1.68
N ASP A 45 -17.30 8.53 -2.26
CA ASP A 45 -17.68 9.94 -2.32
C ASP A 45 -18.47 10.32 -1.06
N HIS A 46 -19.46 9.50 -0.65
CA HIS A 46 -20.33 9.82 0.49
C HIS A 46 -19.62 9.85 1.84
N ASP A 47 -18.72 8.90 2.12
CA ASP A 47 -17.93 8.93 3.36
C ASP A 47 -16.98 10.14 3.34
N GLY A 48 -16.35 10.39 2.19
CA GLY A 48 -15.43 11.51 2.01
C GLY A 48 -16.08 12.86 2.30
N GLU A 49 -17.31 13.08 1.80
CA GLU A 49 -18.07 14.30 2.07
C GLU A 49 -18.46 14.45 3.54
N GLN A 50 -18.93 13.38 4.18
CA GLN A 50 -19.32 13.40 5.60
C GLN A 50 -18.14 13.73 6.51
N TRP A 51 -17.00 13.09 6.28
CA TRP A 51 -15.77 13.37 7.05
C TRP A 51 -15.23 14.78 6.82
N GLN A 52 -15.32 15.31 5.59
CA GLN A 52 -14.92 16.69 5.31
C GLN A 52 -15.79 17.73 6.00
N ARG A 53 -17.10 17.46 6.11
CA ARG A 53 -18.05 18.33 6.82
C ARG A 53 -17.95 18.15 8.34
N GLY A 54 -17.48 16.99 8.80
CA GLY A 54 -17.50 16.62 10.22
C GLY A 54 -18.92 16.38 10.75
N GLU A 55 -19.86 16.06 9.85
CA GLU A 55 -21.27 15.88 10.13
C GLU A 55 -21.84 14.75 9.25
N GLY A 56 -22.94 14.14 9.70
CA GLY A 56 -23.67 13.11 8.96
C GLY A 56 -23.67 11.74 9.67
N PRO A 57 -24.41 10.76 9.14
CA PRO A 57 -24.66 9.47 9.79
C PRO A 57 -23.38 8.70 10.17
N VAL A 58 -22.38 8.68 9.29
CA VAL A 58 -21.11 7.98 9.54
C VAL A 58 -20.33 8.64 10.67
N VAL A 59 -20.30 9.98 10.72
CA VAL A 59 -19.65 10.75 11.79
C VAL A 59 -20.41 10.63 13.11
N ALA A 60 -21.75 10.59 13.04
CA ALA A 60 -22.60 10.39 14.20
C ALA A 60 -22.39 9.00 14.81
N ALA A 61 -22.37 7.94 14.00
CA ALA A 61 -22.08 6.57 14.44
C ALA A 61 -20.70 6.47 15.11
N ALA A 62 -19.68 7.10 14.51
CA ALA A 62 -18.33 7.17 15.06
C ALA A 62 -18.25 7.80 16.46
N SER A 63 -19.14 8.78 16.73
CA SER A 63 -19.15 9.55 17.98
C SER A 63 -20.09 8.97 19.04
N GLY A 64 -21.19 8.34 18.63
CA GLY A 64 -22.27 7.89 19.49
C GLY A 64 -22.21 6.42 19.92
N GLU A 65 -21.34 5.61 19.31
CA GLU A 65 -21.25 4.16 19.55
C GLU A 65 -22.55 3.37 19.29
N GLU A 66 -23.51 3.97 18.58
CA GLU A 66 -24.76 3.34 18.17
C GLU A 66 -24.88 3.29 16.64
N THR A 67 -25.54 2.26 16.12
CA THR A 67 -25.84 2.14 14.70
C THR A 67 -26.79 3.25 14.26
N VAL A 68 -26.42 3.96 13.20
CA VAL A 68 -27.23 5.03 12.60
C VAL A 68 -27.75 4.57 11.25
N VAL A 69 -29.07 4.69 11.05
CA VAL A 69 -29.75 4.38 9.79
C VAL A 69 -30.55 5.59 9.34
N GLU A 70 -30.15 6.21 8.23
CA GLU A 70 -30.76 7.45 7.76
C GLU A 70 -30.77 7.54 6.23
N ALA A 71 -31.75 8.27 5.68
CA ALA A 71 -31.75 8.66 4.29
C ALA A 71 -30.84 9.88 4.08
N LEU A 72 -30.03 9.84 3.01
CA LEU A 72 -29.22 10.97 2.59
C LEU A 72 -30.09 12.10 2.00
N PRO A 73 -29.55 13.33 1.87
CA PRO A 73 -30.31 14.49 1.39
C PRO A 73 -30.92 14.36 -0.01
N ASP A 74 -30.47 13.39 -0.82
CA ASP A 74 -31.06 13.10 -2.13
C ASP A 74 -32.43 12.40 -2.04
N GLY A 75 -32.79 11.87 -0.85
CA GLY A 75 -34.04 11.18 -0.57
C GLY A 75 -34.16 9.81 -1.23
N ILE A 76 -33.08 9.29 -1.82
CA ILE A 76 -33.05 8.01 -2.53
C ILE A 76 -32.07 7.05 -1.84
N THR A 77 -30.91 7.56 -1.46
CA THR A 77 -29.83 6.78 -0.89
C THR A 77 -30.00 6.67 0.61
N TRP A 78 -29.95 5.46 1.14
CA TRP A 78 -29.93 5.18 2.57
C TRP A 78 -28.56 4.73 3.01
N VAL A 79 -28.14 5.18 4.19
CA VAL A 79 -26.89 4.75 4.83
C VAL A 79 -27.21 4.01 6.11
N THR A 80 -26.56 2.86 6.28
CA THR A 80 -26.42 2.16 7.56
C THR A 80 -24.97 2.31 8.01
N ALA A 81 -24.75 3.07 9.08
CA ALA A 81 -23.45 3.30 9.68
C ALA A 81 -23.36 2.53 11.00
N VAL A 82 -22.53 1.49 11.05
CA VAL A 82 -22.36 0.61 12.21
C VAL A 82 -21.01 0.88 12.85
N PRO A 83 -20.98 1.35 14.12
CA PRO A 83 -19.73 1.45 14.86
C PRO A 83 -19.26 0.06 15.27
N GLY A 84 -17.97 -0.18 15.04
CA GLY A 84 -17.28 -1.41 15.36
C GLY A 84 -16.30 -1.26 16.53
N SER A 85 -15.46 -2.28 16.69
CA SER A 85 -14.49 -2.34 17.78
C SER A 85 -13.46 -1.19 17.74
N TRP A 86 -12.95 -0.82 18.92
CA TRP A 86 -11.90 0.18 19.07
C TRP A 86 -10.60 -0.25 18.38
N THR A 87 -10.13 0.59 17.46
CA THR A 87 -8.82 0.52 16.83
C THR A 87 -7.84 1.49 17.52
N HIS A 88 -6.60 1.57 17.05
CA HIS A 88 -5.62 2.52 17.61
C HIS A 88 -6.06 3.98 17.42
N ASP A 89 -6.81 4.25 16.34
CA ASP A 89 -7.26 5.58 15.93
C ASP A 89 -8.73 5.88 16.28
N GLY A 90 -9.36 5.04 17.14
CA GLY A 90 -10.77 5.17 17.55
C GLY A 90 -11.66 4.01 17.07
N PRO A 91 -12.97 4.04 17.32
CA PRO A 91 -13.88 3.03 16.79
C PRO A 91 -13.82 2.98 15.26
N SER A 92 -13.77 1.78 14.69
CA SER A 92 -14.03 1.62 13.25
C SER A 92 -15.51 1.90 12.98
N VAL A 93 -15.85 2.36 11.78
CA VAL A 93 -17.23 2.50 11.33
C VAL A 93 -17.37 1.82 9.98
N LEU A 94 -18.32 0.88 9.88
CA LEU A 94 -18.78 0.30 8.63
C LEU A 94 -19.92 1.18 8.09
N SER A 95 -19.78 1.67 6.86
CA SER A 95 -20.84 2.36 6.13
C SER A 95 -21.36 1.46 5.01
N VAL A 96 -22.68 1.39 4.85
CA VAL A 96 -23.34 0.64 3.78
C VAL A 96 -24.41 1.52 3.15
N TYR A 97 -24.34 1.69 1.84
CA TYR A 97 -25.22 2.56 1.06
C TYR A 97 -26.13 1.72 0.17
N THR A 98 -27.43 1.98 0.27
CA THR A 98 -28.48 1.24 -0.43
C THR A 98 -29.46 2.20 -1.09
N ASP A 99 -30.08 1.77 -2.19
CA ASP A 99 -31.09 2.54 -2.93
C ASP A 99 -32.51 2.47 -2.32
N HIS A 100 -32.63 1.93 -1.11
CA HIS A 100 -33.88 1.70 -0.40
C HIS A 100 -33.65 1.67 1.11
N GLU A 101 -34.73 1.85 1.88
CA GLU A 101 -34.65 1.72 3.34
C GLU A 101 -34.20 0.29 3.72
N PRO A 102 -33.17 0.13 4.58
CA PRO A 102 -32.63 -1.17 4.94
C PRO A 102 -33.69 -2.09 5.55
N LYS A 103 -33.79 -3.30 5.02
CA LYS A 103 -34.69 -4.34 5.53
C LYS A 103 -33.98 -5.18 6.59
N GLU A 104 -34.77 -5.96 7.32
CA GLU A 104 -34.25 -6.88 8.35
C GLU A 104 -33.19 -7.85 7.81
N ASP A 105 -33.35 -8.36 6.58
CA ASP A 105 -32.36 -9.22 5.95
C ASP A 105 -31.05 -8.49 5.60
N ASP A 106 -31.13 -7.20 5.22
CA ASP A 106 -29.94 -6.39 4.93
C ASP A 106 -29.15 -6.17 6.22
N LEU A 107 -29.84 -5.75 7.29
CA LEU A 107 -29.24 -5.56 8.61
C LEU A 107 -28.61 -6.86 9.14
N ARG A 108 -29.26 -8.00 8.94
CA ARG A 108 -28.72 -9.31 9.34
C ARG A 108 -27.41 -9.66 8.63
N VAL A 109 -27.28 -9.30 7.34
CA VAL A 109 -26.03 -9.49 6.59
C VAL A 109 -24.96 -8.52 7.09
N ILE A 110 -25.32 -7.25 7.29
CA ILE A 110 -24.41 -6.22 7.81
C ILE A 110 -23.86 -6.63 9.18
N ASP A 111 -24.72 -7.01 10.12
CA ASP A 111 -24.34 -7.46 11.48
C ASP A 111 -23.46 -8.71 11.46
N GLN A 112 -23.60 -9.57 10.45
CA GLN A 112 -22.77 -10.76 10.30
C GLN A 112 -21.36 -10.42 9.77
N VAL A 113 -21.25 -9.45 8.87
CA VAL A 113 -19.98 -9.09 8.21
C VAL A 113 -19.21 -8.04 8.99
N GLU A 114 -19.88 -7.16 9.74
CA GLU A 114 -19.26 -6.08 10.52
C GLU A 114 -18.13 -6.59 11.43
N PRO A 115 -18.28 -7.66 12.24
CA PRO A 115 -17.22 -8.08 13.14
C PRO A 115 -15.98 -8.59 12.39
N LEU A 116 -16.19 -9.17 11.20
CA LEU A 116 -15.10 -9.62 10.33
C LEU A 116 -14.34 -8.42 9.75
N LEU A 117 -15.06 -7.37 9.35
CA LEU A 117 -14.49 -6.12 8.86
C LEU A 117 -13.76 -5.37 9.97
N ALA A 118 -14.33 -5.24 11.17
CA ALA A 118 -13.69 -4.61 12.32
C ALA A 118 -12.40 -5.33 12.71
N THR A 119 -12.43 -6.67 12.77
CA THR A 119 -11.24 -7.48 13.06
C THR A 119 -10.18 -7.32 11.96
N ALA A 120 -10.58 -7.37 10.69
CA ALA A 120 -9.66 -7.16 9.58
C ALA A 120 -9.05 -5.76 9.62
N ALA A 121 -9.85 -4.72 9.89
CA ALA A 121 -9.38 -3.34 10.02
C ALA A 121 -8.33 -3.22 11.15
N ALA A 122 -8.61 -3.78 12.32
CA ALA A 122 -7.65 -3.81 13.43
C ALA A 122 -6.34 -4.51 13.02
N VAL A 123 -6.42 -5.69 12.38
CA VAL A 123 -5.22 -6.42 11.91
C VAL A 123 -4.45 -5.60 10.87
N VAL A 124 -5.13 -4.97 9.91
CA VAL A 124 -4.48 -4.11 8.91
C VAL A 124 -3.77 -2.96 9.61
N GLU A 125 -4.38 -2.30 10.59
CA GLU A 125 -3.76 -1.18 11.30
C GLU A 125 -2.57 -1.61 12.14
N PHE A 126 -2.69 -2.69 12.92
CA PHE A 126 -1.59 -3.20 13.75
C PHE A 126 -0.43 -3.74 12.92
N CYS A 127 -0.71 -4.44 11.82
CA CYS A 127 0.31 -5.10 11.01
C CYS A 127 0.87 -4.22 9.89
N ALA A 128 0.18 -3.15 9.46
CA ALA A 128 0.69 -2.27 8.39
C ALA A 128 2.07 -1.70 8.74
N ASP A 129 2.27 -1.32 10.00
CA ASP A 129 3.53 -0.73 10.47
C ASP A 129 4.67 -1.76 10.53
N GLU A 130 4.35 -3.04 10.80
CA GLU A 130 5.33 -4.13 10.85
C GLU A 130 5.72 -4.63 9.45
N VAL A 131 4.75 -4.78 8.55
CA VAL A 131 4.98 -5.19 7.15
C VAL A 131 5.78 -4.12 6.41
N LEU A 132 5.44 -2.84 6.56
CA LEU A 132 6.21 -1.74 5.97
C LEU A 132 7.65 -1.70 6.50
N ARG A 133 7.88 -1.97 7.79
CA ARG A 133 9.24 -2.06 8.36
C ARG A 133 10.01 -3.25 7.83
N ALA A 134 9.38 -4.42 7.70
CA ALA A 134 10.00 -5.61 7.14
C ALA A 134 10.41 -5.39 5.68
N ASP A 135 9.53 -4.80 4.87
CA ASP A 135 9.82 -4.47 3.46
C ASP A 135 10.95 -3.46 3.33
N GLN A 136 10.96 -2.41 4.17
CA GLN A 136 12.06 -1.44 4.21
C GLN A 136 13.40 -2.10 4.59
N MET A 137 13.40 -3.02 5.56
CA MET A 137 14.59 -3.78 5.94
C MET A 137 15.09 -4.67 4.79
N VAL A 138 14.18 -5.39 4.12
CA VAL A 138 14.53 -6.21 2.94
C VAL A 138 15.11 -5.34 1.84
N GLN A 139 14.49 -4.20 1.53
CA GLN A 139 14.98 -3.24 0.54
C GLN A 139 16.37 -2.67 0.89
N MET A 140 16.64 -2.42 2.18
CA MET A 140 17.96 -1.97 2.64
C MET A 140 19.04 -3.05 2.45
N VAL A 141 18.74 -4.31 2.76
CA VAL A 141 19.66 -5.45 2.55
C VAL A 141 19.95 -5.64 1.05
N GLN A 142 18.93 -5.58 0.21
CA GLN A 142 19.09 -5.69 -1.25
C GLN A 142 19.88 -4.54 -1.86
N THR A 143 19.59 -3.31 -1.43
CA THR A 143 20.34 -2.12 -1.85
C THR A 143 21.82 -2.27 -1.50
N ARG A 144 22.12 -2.75 -0.28
CA ARG A 144 23.50 -3.01 0.15
C ARG A 144 24.16 -4.06 -0.72
N ARG A 145 23.48 -5.16 -1.06
CA ARG A 145 24.00 -6.21 -1.93
C ARG A 145 24.43 -5.68 -3.30
N LEU A 146 23.58 -4.91 -3.99
CA LEU A 146 23.89 -4.39 -5.33
C LEU A 146 25.04 -3.39 -5.32
N ILE A 147 25.11 -2.55 -4.29
CA ILE A 147 26.24 -1.64 -4.10
C ILE A 147 27.54 -2.41 -3.89
N GLU A 148 27.52 -3.50 -3.12
CA GLU A 148 28.70 -4.34 -2.91
C GLU A 148 29.14 -5.08 -4.19
N GLN A 149 28.20 -5.58 -4.99
CA GLN A 149 28.50 -6.18 -6.30
C GLN A 149 29.11 -5.15 -7.26
N ALA A 150 28.48 -3.98 -7.41
CA ALA A 150 29.00 -2.89 -8.24
C ALA A 150 30.39 -2.44 -7.80
N LYS A 151 30.64 -2.39 -6.48
CA LYS A 151 31.96 -2.08 -5.91
C LYS A 151 32.99 -3.12 -6.34
N GLY A 152 32.64 -4.41 -6.27
CA GLY A 152 33.48 -5.51 -6.78
C GLY A 152 33.78 -5.40 -8.27
N LEU A 153 32.79 -5.02 -9.09
CA LEU A 153 32.98 -4.78 -10.53
C LEU A 153 33.98 -3.65 -10.80
N VAL A 154 33.86 -2.53 -10.08
CA VAL A 154 34.81 -1.41 -10.20
C VAL A 154 36.21 -1.83 -9.76
N MET A 155 36.34 -2.53 -8.62
CA MET A 155 37.63 -3.07 -8.16
C MET A 155 38.27 -3.98 -9.20
N GLY A 156 37.49 -4.88 -9.81
CA GLY A 156 37.98 -5.79 -10.85
C GLY A 156 38.42 -5.07 -12.12
N ARG A 157 37.80 -3.92 -12.46
CA ARG A 157 38.05 -3.19 -13.71
C ARG A 157 39.27 -2.28 -13.67
N VAL A 158 39.47 -1.55 -12.56
CA VAL A 158 40.53 -0.54 -12.43
C VAL A 158 41.53 -0.82 -11.30
N GLY A 159 41.32 -1.90 -10.53
CA GLY A 159 42.12 -2.21 -9.34
C GLY A 159 41.81 -1.30 -8.14
N GLY A 160 42.61 -1.44 -7.08
CA GLY A 160 42.49 -0.64 -5.86
C GLY A 160 41.62 -1.27 -4.76
N ASP A 161 41.47 -0.55 -3.65
CA ASP A 161 40.70 -1.01 -2.50
C ASP A 161 39.18 -0.72 -2.63
N ALA A 162 38.40 -1.40 -1.79
CA ALA A 162 36.95 -1.25 -1.74
C ALA A 162 36.50 0.21 -1.47
N GLY A 163 37.26 0.97 -0.68
CA GLY A 163 36.94 2.36 -0.39
C GLY A 163 37.09 3.26 -1.61
N ALA A 164 38.13 3.06 -2.42
CA ALA A 164 38.35 3.78 -3.67
C ALA A 164 37.27 3.45 -4.71
N ALA A 165 36.87 2.19 -4.82
CA ALA A 165 35.78 1.75 -5.69
C ALA A 165 34.44 2.37 -5.27
N PHE A 166 34.11 2.36 -3.96
CA PHE A 166 32.88 2.98 -3.46
C PHE A 166 32.85 4.49 -3.73
N ARG A 167 33.95 5.21 -3.49
CA ARG A 167 34.06 6.65 -3.82
C ARG A 167 33.83 6.93 -5.30
N THR A 168 34.24 6.01 -6.17
CA THR A 168 34.03 6.12 -7.61
C THR A 168 32.56 6.01 -7.97
N LEU A 169 31.84 5.04 -7.39
CA LEU A 169 30.38 4.92 -7.55
C LEU A 169 29.64 6.15 -7.01
N VAL A 170 30.05 6.69 -5.85
CA VAL A 170 29.47 7.92 -5.27
C VAL A 170 29.65 9.11 -6.21
N ARG A 171 30.87 9.32 -6.74
CA ARG A 171 31.14 10.42 -7.69
C ARG A 171 30.31 10.28 -8.96
N ALA A 172 30.20 9.07 -9.50
CA ALA A 172 29.37 8.83 -10.69
C ALA A 172 27.87 9.10 -10.40
N SER A 173 27.36 8.63 -9.27
CA SER A 173 25.98 8.87 -8.82
C SER A 173 25.68 10.37 -8.71
N GLN A 174 26.58 11.14 -8.11
CA GLN A 174 26.47 12.59 -7.99
C GLN A 174 26.58 13.29 -9.35
N HIS A 175 27.55 12.90 -10.17
CA HIS A 175 27.79 13.51 -11.48
C HIS A 175 26.59 13.35 -12.42
N PHE A 176 25.95 12.19 -12.42
CA PHE A 176 24.77 11.91 -13.24
C PHE A 176 23.44 12.22 -12.54
N ASN A 177 23.47 12.70 -11.30
CA ASN A 177 22.30 12.98 -10.46
C ASN A 177 21.28 11.82 -10.41
N VAL A 178 21.79 10.60 -10.18
CA VAL A 178 20.99 9.38 -10.02
C VAL A 178 21.26 8.76 -8.65
N LYS A 179 20.27 8.06 -8.08
CA LYS A 179 20.46 7.40 -6.78
C LYS A 179 21.56 6.34 -6.90
N LEU A 180 22.45 6.27 -5.90
CA LEU A 180 23.57 5.34 -5.89
C LEU A 180 23.14 3.87 -6.05
N ARG A 181 22.03 3.48 -5.43
CA ARG A 181 21.45 2.13 -5.55
C ARG A 181 21.02 1.80 -6.97
N ASP A 182 20.43 2.78 -7.67
CA ASP A 182 19.93 2.64 -9.03
C ASP A 182 21.11 2.58 -10.01
N LEU A 183 22.16 3.38 -9.78
CA LEU A 183 23.41 3.31 -10.53
C LEU A 183 24.10 1.95 -10.34
N ALA A 184 24.15 1.44 -9.11
CA ALA A 184 24.74 0.14 -8.80
C ALA A 184 23.98 -1.00 -9.49
N ALA A 185 22.64 -1.00 -9.42
CA ALA A 185 21.79 -1.93 -10.16
C ALA A 185 22.06 -1.86 -11.67
N GLY A 186 22.05 -0.66 -12.25
CA GLY A 186 22.35 -0.46 -13.67
C GLY A 186 23.75 -0.93 -14.06
N LEU A 187 24.74 -0.82 -13.17
CA LEU A 187 26.10 -1.30 -13.44
C LEU A 187 26.15 -2.83 -13.48
N VAL A 188 25.47 -3.49 -12.56
CA VAL A 188 25.33 -4.96 -12.54
C VAL A 188 24.61 -5.45 -13.80
N GLU A 189 23.54 -4.78 -14.24
CA GLU A 189 22.85 -5.13 -15.50
C GLU A 189 23.73 -4.95 -16.73
N VAL A 190 24.43 -3.81 -16.82
CA VAL A 190 25.29 -3.49 -17.97
C VAL A 190 26.42 -4.49 -18.11
N VAL A 191 27.04 -4.90 -16.99
CA VAL A 191 28.17 -5.84 -17.02
C VAL A 191 27.70 -7.29 -17.18
N GLY A 192 26.63 -7.68 -16.49
CA GLY A 192 26.11 -9.04 -16.57
C GLY A 192 25.20 -9.31 -17.77
N GLY A 193 24.83 -8.29 -18.55
CA GLY A 193 24.12 -8.44 -19.83
C GLY A 193 22.65 -8.85 -19.73
N ALA A 194 22.08 -8.82 -18.52
CA ALA A 194 20.69 -9.16 -18.25
C ALA A 194 20.15 -8.32 -17.08
N PRO A 195 18.82 -8.13 -16.96
CA PRO A 195 18.20 -7.51 -15.80
C PRO A 195 18.62 -8.21 -14.50
N VAL A 196 18.78 -7.47 -13.41
CA VAL A 196 19.25 -8.04 -12.12
C VAL A 196 18.31 -9.15 -11.62
N GLY A 197 16.99 -9.03 -11.87
CA GLY A 197 16.00 -10.03 -11.50
C GLY A 197 16.15 -11.36 -12.23
N ASP A 198 16.69 -11.35 -13.46
CA ASP A 198 16.89 -12.55 -14.28
C ASP A 198 18.18 -13.29 -13.90
N GLN A 199 19.15 -12.58 -13.30
CA GLN A 199 20.44 -13.13 -12.89
C GLN A 199 20.34 -13.96 -11.60
N GLU A 200 19.43 -13.59 -10.70
CA GLU A 200 19.12 -14.34 -9.48
C GLU A 200 17.61 -14.33 -9.19
N PRO A 201 16.85 -15.30 -9.74
CA PRO A 201 15.38 -15.32 -9.69
C PRO A 201 14.77 -15.40 -8.28
N ASN A 202 15.56 -15.79 -7.27
CA ASN A 202 15.11 -15.99 -5.89
C ASN A 202 15.67 -14.95 -4.91
N ALA A 203 16.24 -13.85 -5.41
CA ALA A 203 16.84 -12.81 -4.58
C ALA A 203 15.83 -11.84 -3.94
N GLY A 204 14.52 -12.01 -4.18
CA GLY A 204 13.47 -11.11 -3.70
C GLY A 204 13.24 -9.89 -4.61
N PRO A 205 12.35 -8.95 -4.22
CA PRO A 205 11.98 -7.81 -5.04
C PRO A 205 13.19 -6.92 -5.32
N THR A 206 13.61 -6.90 -6.58
CA THR A 206 14.80 -6.20 -7.04
C THR A 206 14.42 -4.84 -7.63
N THR A 207 15.19 -3.81 -7.31
CA THR A 207 14.96 -2.47 -7.85
C THR A 207 15.34 -2.44 -9.33
N VAL A 208 14.36 -2.24 -10.22
CA VAL A 208 14.62 -2.02 -11.65
C VAL A 208 15.23 -0.62 -11.81
N PRO A 209 16.46 -0.47 -12.33
CA PRO A 209 17.07 0.83 -12.49
C PRO A 209 16.32 1.65 -13.54
N PRO A 210 15.95 2.92 -13.25
CA PRO A 210 15.29 3.77 -14.23
C PRO A 210 16.24 4.09 -15.40
N PRO A 211 15.71 4.44 -16.59
CA PRO A 211 16.53 4.66 -17.80
C PRO A 211 17.72 5.63 -17.63
N PRO A 212 17.61 6.74 -16.86
CA PRO A 212 18.75 7.61 -16.59
C PRO A 212 19.88 6.91 -15.83
N ALA A 213 19.55 6.01 -14.90
CA ALA A 213 20.54 5.25 -14.12
C ALA A 213 21.26 4.20 -14.98
N VAL A 214 20.53 3.52 -15.87
CA VAL A 214 21.14 2.58 -16.84
C VAL A 214 22.10 3.33 -17.77
N ARG A 215 21.71 4.51 -18.26
CA ARG A 215 22.59 5.36 -19.09
C ARG A 215 23.83 5.79 -18.32
N ALA A 216 23.66 6.27 -17.08
CA ALA A 216 24.76 6.65 -16.21
C ALA A 216 25.72 5.47 -15.94
N ALA A 217 25.18 4.27 -15.72
CA ALA A 217 25.97 3.07 -15.51
C ALA A 217 26.80 2.69 -16.74
N ARG A 218 26.23 2.74 -17.96
CA ARG A 218 26.97 2.49 -19.21
C ARG A 218 28.13 3.47 -19.38
N LEU A 219 27.87 4.76 -19.19
CA LEU A 219 28.90 5.80 -19.31
C LEU A 219 29.99 5.64 -18.25
N THR A 220 29.59 5.30 -17.02
CA THR A 220 30.53 5.01 -15.93
C THR A 220 31.41 3.82 -16.27
N TRP A 221 30.84 2.71 -16.76
CA TRP A 221 31.59 1.51 -17.11
C TRP A 221 32.58 1.75 -18.26
N GLN A 222 32.17 2.52 -19.28
CA GLN A 222 33.05 2.90 -20.40
C GLN A 222 34.21 3.79 -19.93
N ALA A 223 33.97 4.73 -19.03
CA ALA A 223 35.00 5.65 -18.53
C ALA A 223 36.01 4.99 -17.58
N LEU A 224 35.69 3.81 -17.04
CA LEU A 224 36.61 2.99 -16.23
C LEU A 224 37.54 2.13 -17.09
N GLY A 225 37.38 2.18 -18.41
CA GLY A 225 38.08 1.30 -19.35
C GLY A 225 39.14 1.95 -20.18
#